data_AF-A0A080ZAX8-F1
#
_entry.id   AF-A0A080ZAX8-F1
#
_cell.length_a   1.000
_cell.length_b   1.000
_cell.length_c   1.000
_cell.angle_alpha   90.00
_cell.angle_beta   90.00
_cell.angle_gamma   90.00
#
_symmetry.space_group_name_H-M   'P 1'
#
loop_
_entity.id
_entity.type
_entity.pdbx_description
1 polymer ?
#
loop_
_entity_poly.entity_id
_entity_poly.type
_entity_poly.pdbx_seq_one_letter_code
_entity_poly.pdbx_strand_id
1 'polypeptide(L)'
;MFVYAIFMLQFQIASVVLYAMPNKEYKLIDFISASAVIYCVSGLALAITTMCSQACVLEFCRCCLPDDVEAQVEARLMQPGELLSPQDTPGLVESAEPPLVNPVFVFTDIQQSSALWGVGDGFIMQRATEIHDNILRSSLMTYRGYEITTAGDAFQLAFHTVREAVEYCLDVQMQLLEAPWPKELHGLLPATRKVRSGHHLVFCGLRVRMGIHDAVDSDGPLILDVHAVTGKMTYTGASEVIANEIGDLGDGGQILVTRRIADWLFMYADLVVIPCSVDRVGEYTVPMINATVEVYQVIPLELAKRKKKFTTTLKKRVSSHPYGSSQSLNDNTPPGLSTEAAERRRNLYAWRERRRQLEQVALNRHASSHTMLVAEAVDRGSTLTRNSSM
;
A
#
# COMPACT_ATOMS: atom_id res chain seq x y z
N MET A 1 -10.71 28.08 -7.89
CA MET A 1 -10.91 29.21 -6.94
C MET A 1 -11.32 30.50 -7.67
N PHE A 2 -10.58 30.97 -8.68
CA PHE A 2 -10.90 32.23 -9.40
C PHE A 2 -12.26 32.21 -10.14
N VAL A 3 -12.54 31.12 -10.86
CA VAL A 3 -13.82 30.89 -11.56
C VAL A 3 -15.01 30.90 -10.60
N TYR A 4 -14.86 30.26 -9.44
CA TYR A 4 -15.87 30.23 -8.38
C TYR A 4 -16.15 31.63 -7.80
N ALA A 5 -15.12 32.44 -7.62
CA ALA A 5 -15.26 33.81 -7.12
C ALA A 5 -16.02 34.72 -8.10
N ILE A 6 -15.77 34.60 -9.40
CA ILE A 6 -16.45 35.38 -10.45
C ILE A 6 -17.95 35.06 -10.47
N PHE A 7 -18.32 33.77 -10.41
CA PHE A 7 -19.74 33.37 -10.46
C PHE A 7 -20.50 33.67 -9.15
N MET A 8 -19.85 33.56 -7.99
CA MET A 8 -20.45 33.93 -6.71
C MET A 8 -20.68 35.44 -6.57
N LEU A 9 -19.81 36.26 -7.16
CA LEU A 9 -19.94 37.73 -7.16
C LEU A 9 -21.27 38.17 -7.81
N GLN A 10 -21.66 37.52 -8.89
CA GLN A 10 -22.91 37.81 -9.58
C GLN A 10 -24.14 37.56 -8.70
N PHE A 11 -24.14 36.47 -7.94
CA PHE A 11 -25.23 36.13 -7.02
C PHE A 11 -25.36 37.19 -5.92
N GLN A 12 -24.24 37.63 -5.35
CA GLN A 12 -24.22 38.67 -4.32
C GLN A 12 -24.72 40.02 -4.87
N ILE A 13 -24.35 40.39 -6.09
CA ILE A 13 -24.85 41.61 -6.75
C ILE A 13 -26.37 41.52 -6.97
N ALA A 14 -26.88 40.35 -7.40
CA ALA A 14 -28.31 40.15 -7.60
C ALA A 14 -29.12 40.25 -6.29
N SER A 15 -28.61 39.69 -5.20
CA SER A 15 -29.24 39.81 -3.87
C SER A 15 -29.26 41.26 -3.36
N VAL A 16 -28.19 42.03 -3.60
CA VAL A 16 -28.12 43.46 -3.20
C VAL A 16 -29.10 44.32 -3.99
N VAL A 17 -29.23 44.09 -5.31
CA VAL A 17 -30.18 44.82 -6.16
C VAL A 17 -31.64 44.52 -5.77
N LEU A 18 -31.94 43.28 -5.40
CA LEU A 18 -33.26 42.87 -4.92
C LEU A 18 -33.63 43.57 -3.61
N TYR A 19 -32.67 43.75 -2.70
CA TYR A 19 -32.87 44.42 -1.42
C TYR A 19 -33.03 45.94 -1.56
N ALA A 20 -32.34 46.55 -2.53
CA ALA A 20 -32.31 48.00 -2.71
C ALA A 20 -33.54 48.59 -3.45
N MET A 21 -34.34 47.79 -4.16
CA MET A 21 -35.41 48.28 -5.06
C MET A 21 -36.77 47.57 -4.85
N PRO A 22 -37.43 47.71 -3.69
CA PRO A 22 -38.65 46.96 -3.35
C PRO A 22 -39.92 47.36 -4.13
N ASN A 23 -39.98 48.56 -4.74
CA ASN A 23 -41.23 49.12 -5.31
C ASN A 23 -41.32 49.12 -6.85
N LYS A 24 -40.53 48.30 -7.55
CA LYS A 24 -40.59 48.17 -9.03
C LYS A 24 -40.71 46.71 -9.46
N GLU A 25 -41.88 46.12 -9.21
CA GLU A 25 -42.16 44.69 -9.44
C GLU A 25 -41.84 44.20 -10.86
N TYR A 26 -42.18 44.96 -11.92
CA TYR A 26 -41.95 44.53 -13.30
C TYR A 26 -40.46 44.44 -13.69
N LYS A 27 -39.61 45.37 -13.23
CA LYS A 27 -38.16 45.32 -13.50
C LYS A 27 -37.43 44.27 -12.66
N LEU A 28 -38.04 43.86 -11.54
CA LEU A 28 -37.51 42.84 -10.66
C LEU A 28 -37.66 41.44 -11.29
N ILE A 29 -38.77 41.18 -11.99
CA ILE A 29 -39.03 39.90 -12.66
C ILE A 29 -38.07 39.65 -13.83
N ASP A 30 -37.80 40.68 -14.65
CA ASP A 30 -36.82 40.59 -15.75
C ASP A 30 -35.40 40.34 -15.21
N PHE A 31 -35.06 40.95 -14.07
CA PHE A 31 -33.77 40.74 -13.43
C PHE A 31 -33.64 39.37 -12.78
N ILE A 32 -34.68 38.87 -12.12
CA ILE A 32 -34.73 37.53 -11.53
C ILE A 32 -34.61 36.47 -12.63
N SER A 33 -35.31 36.64 -13.75
CA SER A 33 -35.24 35.70 -14.88
C SER A 33 -33.87 35.70 -15.55
N ALA A 34 -33.28 36.88 -15.80
CA ALA A 34 -31.92 36.98 -16.31
C ALA A 34 -30.87 36.37 -15.35
N SER A 35 -31.01 36.61 -14.05
CA SER A 35 -30.13 36.04 -13.02
C SER A 35 -30.25 34.51 -12.94
N ALA A 36 -31.47 33.97 -13.04
CA ALA A 36 -31.72 32.53 -13.06
C ALA A 36 -31.12 31.84 -14.30
N VAL A 37 -31.22 32.46 -15.48
CA VAL A 37 -30.60 31.93 -16.70
C VAL A 37 -29.08 31.86 -16.55
N ILE A 38 -28.45 32.91 -16.06
CA ILE A 38 -26.99 32.93 -15.88
C ILE A 38 -26.55 31.96 -14.77
N TYR A 39 -27.37 31.78 -13.73
CA TYR A 39 -27.13 30.76 -12.70
C TYR A 39 -27.16 29.34 -13.28
N CYS A 40 -28.14 29.02 -14.14
CA CYS A 40 -28.20 27.73 -14.82
C CYS A 40 -27.00 27.51 -15.75
N VAL A 41 -26.56 28.55 -16.47
CA VAL A 41 -25.39 28.48 -17.36
C VAL A 41 -24.09 28.29 -16.56
N SER A 42 -23.95 28.96 -15.41
CA SER A 42 -22.76 28.80 -14.55
C SER A 42 -22.73 27.44 -13.85
N GLY A 43 -23.88 26.89 -13.44
CA GLY A 43 -24.00 25.52 -12.94
C GLY A 43 -23.61 24.46 -13.98
N LEU A 44 -24.03 24.66 -15.24
CA LEU A 44 -23.64 23.79 -16.36
C LEU A 44 -22.13 23.87 -16.66
N ALA A 45 -21.57 25.09 -16.67
CA ALA A 45 -20.12 25.28 -16.86
C ALA A 45 -19.29 24.66 -15.71
N LEU A 46 -19.79 24.74 -14.48
CA LEU A 46 -19.14 24.11 -13.31
C LEU A 46 -19.21 22.58 -13.40
N ALA A 47 -20.33 22.00 -13.84
CA ALA A 47 -20.45 20.57 -14.05
C ALA A 47 -19.48 20.06 -15.14
N ILE A 48 -19.34 20.78 -16.25
CA ILE A 48 -18.40 20.42 -17.32
C ILE A 48 -16.95 20.50 -16.81
N THR A 49 -16.58 21.57 -16.11
CA THR A 49 -15.21 21.76 -15.60
C THR A 49 -14.83 20.84 -14.44
N THR A 50 -15.81 20.30 -13.71
CA THR A 50 -15.57 19.34 -12.62
C THR A 50 -15.65 17.88 -13.07
N MET A 51 -16.30 17.58 -14.21
CA MET A 51 -16.40 16.23 -14.77
C MET A 51 -15.39 15.93 -15.88
N CYS A 52 -14.79 16.94 -16.54
CA CYS A 52 -13.74 16.72 -17.53
C CYS A 52 -12.37 16.60 -16.85
N SER A 53 -11.62 15.55 -17.19
CA SER A 53 -10.18 15.44 -16.89
C SER A 53 -9.45 16.72 -17.36
N GLN A 54 -8.47 17.19 -16.58
CA GLN A 54 -7.68 18.39 -16.91
C GLN A 54 -7.08 18.30 -18.33
N ALA A 55 -6.82 17.09 -18.84
CA ALA A 55 -6.37 16.83 -20.19
C ALA A 55 -7.40 17.24 -21.27
N CYS A 56 -8.69 16.89 -21.12
CA CYS A 56 -9.71 17.22 -22.13
C CYS A 56 -9.99 18.73 -22.22
N VAL A 57 -9.87 19.45 -21.10
CA VAL A 57 -10.06 20.91 -21.08
C VAL A 57 -8.91 21.62 -21.79
N LEU A 58 -7.69 21.11 -21.66
CA LEU A 58 -6.51 21.65 -22.35
C LEU A 58 -6.58 21.40 -23.86
N GLU A 59 -7.06 20.23 -24.29
CA GLU A 59 -7.23 19.89 -25.70
C GLU A 59 -8.32 20.73 -26.39
N PHE A 60 -9.40 21.05 -25.67
CA PHE A 60 -10.45 21.95 -26.20
C PHE A 60 -9.99 23.41 -26.29
N CYS A 61 -9.11 23.86 -25.38
CA CYS A 61 -8.57 25.22 -25.36
C CYS A 61 -7.32 25.42 -26.24
N ARG A 62 -6.90 24.39 -26.98
CA ARG A 62 -5.71 24.37 -27.83
C ARG A 62 -5.67 25.49 -28.87
N CYS A 63 -6.84 25.89 -29.39
CA CYS A 63 -6.97 26.99 -30.35
C CYS A 63 -6.74 28.40 -29.77
N CYS A 64 -6.63 28.53 -28.44
CA CYS A 64 -6.47 29.81 -27.74
C CYS A 64 -5.18 29.90 -26.91
N LEU A 65 -4.35 28.84 -26.89
CA LEU A 65 -3.08 28.86 -26.19
C LEU A 65 -1.98 29.44 -27.10
N PRO A 66 -1.11 30.32 -26.57
CA PRO A 66 0.13 30.69 -27.26
C PRO A 66 1.04 29.46 -27.43
N ASP A 67 1.69 29.33 -28.58
CA ASP A 67 2.54 28.17 -28.95
C ASP A 67 3.57 27.80 -27.86
N ASP A 68 4.10 28.80 -27.15
CA ASP A 68 5.09 28.63 -26.08
C ASP A 68 4.53 27.88 -24.85
N VAL A 69 3.23 28.04 -24.58
CA VAL A 69 2.54 27.43 -23.44
C VAL A 69 2.03 26.04 -23.81
N GLU A 70 1.62 25.84 -25.07
CA GLU A 70 1.24 24.52 -25.59
C GLU A 70 2.44 23.55 -25.50
N ALA A 71 3.62 23.99 -25.93
CA ALA A 71 4.86 23.20 -25.84
C ALA A 71 5.26 22.89 -24.39
N GLN A 72 5.07 23.82 -23.45
CA GLN A 72 5.36 23.59 -22.03
C GLN A 72 4.34 22.67 -21.35
N VAL A 73 3.08 22.69 -21.79
CA VAL A 73 2.01 21.83 -21.26
C VAL A 73 2.12 20.43 -21.83
N GLU A 74 2.40 20.27 -23.14
CA GLU A 74 2.73 18.98 -23.74
C GLU A 74 4.00 18.39 -23.12
N ALA A 75 5.04 19.18 -22.86
CA ALA A 75 6.24 18.69 -22.16
C ALA A 75 5.95 18.21 -20.72
N ARG A 76 4.97 18.79 -20.02
CA ARG A 76 4.58 18.34 -18.67
C ARG A 76 3.60 17.16 -18.65
N LEU A 77 2.80 16.99 -19.71
CA LEU A 77 1.83 15.90 -19.85
C LEU A 77 2.45 14.66 -20.54
N MET A 78 3.42 14.86 -21.44
CA MET A 78 4.17 13.81 -22.16
C MET A 78 5.55 13.52 -21.55
N GLN A 79 5.82 13.92 -20.31
CA GLN A 79 6.96 13.35 -19.57
C GLN A 79 6.49 12.06 -18.85
N PRO A 80 6.62 10.86 -19.44
CA PRO A 80 6.93 9.69 -18.63
C PRO A 80 8.24 10.03 -17.94
N GLY A 81 8.24 9.98 -16.61
CA GLY A 81 9.33 10.50 -15.77
C GLY A 81 10.70 10.25 -16.39
N GLU A 82 11.46 11.33 -16.59
CA GLU A 82 12.84 11.24 -17.02
C GLU A 82 13.54 10.22 -16.12
N LEU A 83 13.92 9.10 -16.72
CA LEU A 83 14.96 8.22 -16.22
C LEU A 83 16.21 9.08 -16.07
N LEU A 84 16.43 9.58 -14.85
CA LEU A 84 17.68 10.22 -14.48
C LEU A 84 18.82 9.23 -14.76
N SER A 85 19.87 9.74 -15.40
CA SER A 85 21.11 9.00 -15.67
C SER A 85 21.69 8.41 -14.36
N PRO A 86 22.30 7.21 -14.35
CA PRO A 86 22.67 6.48 -13.13
C PRO A 86 23.76 7.11 -12.24
N GLN A 87 24.17 8.36 -12.46
CA GLN A 87 25.37 8.92 -11.80
C GLN A 87 25.13 10.05 -10.80
N ASP A 88 23.91 10.58 -10.65
CA ASP A 88 23.68 11.76 -9.79
C ASP A 88 22.48 11.60 -8.82
N THR A 89 22.41 10.50 -8.06
CA THR A 89 21.45 10.35 -6.95
C THR A 89 22.18 10.33 -5.60
N PRO A 90 22.20 11.45 -4.84
CA PRO A 90 22.61 11.41 -3.44
C PRO A 90 21.51 10.73 -2.61
N GLY A 91 21.88 9.63 -1.94
CA GLY A 91 20.98 8.70 -1.27
C GLY A 91 19.99 9.34 -0.29
N LEU A 92 18.71 9.06 -0.54
CA LEU A 92 17.61 9.34 0.37
C LEU A 92 16.68 8.15 0.41
N VAL A 93 16.68 7.47 1.55
CA VAL A 93 15.88 6.28 1.91
C VAL A 93 15.75 5.31 0.75
N GLU A 94 16.73 4.40 0.69
CA GLU A 94 16.89 3.30 -0.25
C GLU A 94 15.63 2.43 -0.32
N SER A 95 14.61 2.91 -1.04
CA SER A 95 13.47 2.12 -1.46
C SER A 95 14.02 1.15 -2.50
N ALA A 96 14.03 -0.14 -2.20
CA ALA A 96 14.42 -1.17 -3.15
C ALA A 96 13.68 -0.96 -4.47
N GLU A 97 14.38 -1.18 -5.59
CA GLU A 97 13.76 -1.10 -6.92
C GLU A 97 12.62 -2.13 -7.01
N PRO A 98 11.48 -1.77 -7.66
CA PRO A 98 10.39 -2.71 -7.83
C PRO A 98 10.78 -3.82 -8.83
N PRO A 99 10.52 -5.10 -8.53
CA PRO A 99 10.81 -6.20 -9.47
C PRO A 99 9.88 -6.15 -10.70
N LEU A 100 10.47 -5.91 -11.87
CA LEU A 100 9.71 -5.75 -13.12
C LEU A 100 9.45 -7.06 -13.88
N VAL A 101 10.24 -8.10 -13.61
CA VAL A 101 10.19 -9.38 -14.34
C VAL A 101 9.99 -10.51 -13.33
N ASN A 102 8.92 -11.29 -13.53
CA ASN A 102 8.55 -12.44 -12.70
C ASN A 102 8.67 -12.18 -11.18
N PRO A 103 8.01 -11.13 -10.65
CA PRO A 103 8.08 -10.81 -9.23
C PRO A 103 7.55 -11.97 -8.38
N VAL A 104 8.12 -12.15 -7.20
CA VAL A 104 7.62 -13.09 -6.19
C VAL A 104 6.84 -12.31 -5.14
N PHE A 105 5.55 -12.60 -5.03
CA PHE A 105 4.66 -11.90 -4.12
C PHE A 105 4.66 -12.56 -2.75
N VAL A 106 4.71 -11.73 -1.71
CA VAL A 106 4.52 -12.13 -0.32
C VAL A 106 3.37 -11.33 0.25
N PHE A 107 2.35 -12.02 0.74
CA PHE A 107 1.29 -11.45 1.56
C PHE A 107 1.51 -11.80 3.02
N THR A 108 1.29 -10.84 3.92
CA THR A 108 1.33 -11.08 5.36
C THR A 108 0.10 -10.51 6.03
N ASP A 109 -0.41 -11.13 7.10
CA ASP A 109 -1.47 -10.56 7.94
C ASP A 109 -1.37 -11.02 9.40
N ILE A 110 -1.85 -10.23 10.36
CA ILE A 110 -1.84 -10.61 11.78
C ILE A 110 -3.08 -11.44 12.10
N GLN A 111 -2.87 -12.64 12.63
CA GLN A 111 -3.97 -13.50 13.04
C GLN A 111 -4.81 -12.85 14.16
N GLN A 112 -6.13 -12.77 13.92
CA GLN A 112 -7.12 -12.21 14.85
C GLN A 112 -6.89 -10.74 15.24
N SER A 113 -6.31 -9.93 14.34
CA SER A 113 -6.06 -8.51 14.60
C SER A 113 -7.32 -7.71 14.94
N SER A 114 -8.44 -7.96 14.26
CA SER A 114 -9.72 -7.31 14.56
C SER A 114 -10.15 -7.52 16.03
N ALA A 115 -9.99 -8.75 16.55
CA ALA A 115 -10.30 -9.05 17.94
C ALA A 115 -9.32 -8.35 18.90
N LEU A 116 -8.02 -8.29 18.56
CA LEU A 116 -7.02 -7.58 19.35
C LEU A 116 -7.29 -6.08 19.46
N TRP A 117 -7.74 -5.46 18.37
CA TRP A 117 -8.15 -4.06 18.35
C TRP A 117 -9.41 -3.77 19.17
N GLY A 118 -10.25 -4.77 19.41
CA GLY A 118 -11.45 -4.67 20.25
C GLY A 118 -11.19 -4.81 21.75
N VAL A 119 -9.96 -5.12 22.17
CA VAL A 119 -9.62 -5.25 23.59
C VAL A 119 -9.18 -3.90 24.16
N GLY A 120 -9.84 -3.48 25.25
CA GLY A 120 -9.43 -2.32 26.03
C GLY A 120 -9.49 -1.00 25.25
N ASP A 121 -8.46 -0.18 25.40
CA ASP A 121 -8.29 1.13 24.76
C ASP A 121 -7.55 1.07 23.41
N GLY A 122 -6.99 -0.10 23.04
CA GLY A 122 -6.21 -0.30 21.82
C GLY A 122 -4.75 0.16 21.89
N PHE A 123 -4.29 0.76 22.99
CA PHE A 123 -2.93 1.29 23.11
C PHE A 123 -1.85 0.18 23.03
N ILE A 124 -2.13 -0.97 23.65
CA ILE A 124 -1.24 -2.14 23.58
C ILE A 124 -1.12 -2.65 22.15
N MET A 125 -2.23 -2.71 21.40
CA MET A 125 -2.23 -3.15 20.01
C MET A 125 -1.51 -2.14 19.10
N GLN A 126 -1.67 -0.84 19.36
CA GLN A 126 -0.91 0.20 18.67
C GLN A 126 0.60 0.00 18.82
N ARG A 127 1.09 -0.16 20.06
CA ARG A 127 2.51 -0.38 20.34
C ARG A 127 3.02 -1.70 19.76
N ALA A 128 2.21 -2.76 19.82
CA ALA A 128 2.57 -4.05 19.21
C ALA A 128 2.66 -3.93 17.68
N THR A 129 1.71 -3.25 17.04
CA THR A 129 1.72 -3.04 15.58
C THR A 129 2.93 -2.19 15.15
N GLU A 130 3.37 -1.23 15.96
CA GLU A 130 4.63 -0.50 15.72
C GLU A 130 5.85 -1.42 15.67
N ILE A 131 5.97 -2.35 16.63
CA ILE A 131 7.07 -3.34 16.66
C ILE A 131 6.99 -4.25 15.43
N HIS A 132 5.79 -4.75 15.11
CA HIS A 132 5.52 -5.56 13.93
C HIS A 132 5.98 -4.86 12.64
N ASP A 133 5.46 -3.66 12.40
CA ASP A 133 5.73 -2.89 11.19
C ASP A 133 7.22 -2.58 11.04
N ASN A 134 7.90 -2.27 12.14
CA ASN A 134 9.33 -1.99 12.14
C ASN A 134 10.14 -3.23 11.74
N ILE A 135 9.81 -4.41 12.28
CA ILE A 135 10.51 -5.68 11.95
C ILE A 135 10.30 -6.06 10.48
N LEU A 136 9.06 -5.97 10.00
CA LEU A 136 8.74 -6.29 8.60
C LEU A 136 9.49 -5.36 7.66
N ARG A 137 9.49 -4.05 7.91
CA ARG A 137 10.15 -3.06 7.05
C ARG A 137 11.67 -3.07 7.14
N SER A 138 12.24 -3.24 8.34
CA SER A 138 13.70 -3.30 8.49
C SER A 138 14.29 -4.50 7.76
N SER A 139 13.55 -5.60 7.69
CA SER A 139 13.98 -6.80 6.97
C SER A 139 13.89 -6.64 5.46
N LEU A 140 13.05 -5.74 4.91
CA LEU A 140 12.90 -5.58 3.46
C LEU A 140 14.21 -5.15 2.78
N MET A 141 15.00 -4.27 3.42
CA MET A 141 16.27 -3.79 2.85
C MET A 141 17.26 -4.94 2.66
N THR A 142 17.37 -5.85 3.64
CA THR A 142 18.29 -6.99 3.60
C THR A 142 18.01 -7.92 2.42
N TYR A 143 16.73 -8.12 2.07
CA TYR A 143 16.29 -9.06 1.05
C TYR A 143 15.81 -8.38 -0.24
N ARG A 144 16.14 -7.08 -0.44
CA ARG A 144 15.74 -6.30 -1.62
C ARG A 144 14.23 -6.40 -1.92
N GLY A 145 13.43 -6.42 -0.86
CA GLY A 145 11.98 -6.50 -0.92
C GLY A 145 11.35 -5.14 -1.17
N TYR A 146 10.32 -5.12 -2.00
CA TYR A 146 9.55 -3.93 -2.34
C TYR A 146 8.19 -3.95 -1.64
N GLU A 147 7.89 -2.93 -0.84
CA GLU A 147 6.56 -2.76 -0.21
C GLU A 147 5.58 -2.12 -1.21
N ILE A 148 4.73 -2.96 -1.83
CA ILE A 148 3.67 -2.54 -2.77
C ILE A 148 2.67 -1.64 -2.03
N THR A 149 2.02 -2.20 -1.01
CA THR A 149 1.04 -1.50 -0.21
C THR A 149 0.89 -2.17 1.17
N THR A 150 0.35 -1.39 2.10
CA THR A 150 -0.01 -1.86 3.45
C THR A 150 -1.50 -1.60 3.64
N ALA A 151 -2.28 -2.66 3.89
CA ALA A 151 -3.72 -2.60 4.13
C ALA A 151 -4.00 -2.92 5.61
N GLY A 152 -3.87 -1.91 6.46
CA GLY A 152 -3.99 -2.08 7.90
C GLY A 152 -2.76 -2.77 8.49
N ASP A 153 -2.94 -3.98 9.04
CA ASP A 153 -1.87 -4.85 9.51
C ASP A 153 -1.32 -5.80 8.44
N ALA A 154 -1.95 -5.84 7.27
CA ALA A 154 -1.50 -6.65 6.16
C ALA A 154 -0.47 -5.93 5.29
N PHE A 155 0.58 -6.66 4.88
CA PHE A 155 1.60 -6.17 3.95
C PHE A 155 1.52 -6.96 2.65
N GLN A 156 1.55 -6.23 1.54
CA GLN A 156 1.75 -6.78 0.21
C GLN A 156 3.14 -6.39 -0.28
N LEU A 157 3.96 -7.39 -0.54
CA LEU A 157 5.37 -7.24 -0.85
C LEU A 157 5.70 -7.95 -2.17
N ALA A 158 6.70 -7.44 -2.88
CA ALA A 158 7.28 -8.10 -4.05
C ALA A 158 8.79 -8.26 -3.89
N PHE A 159 9.32 -9.39 -4.34
CA PHE A 159 10.75 -9.70 -4.33
C PHE A 159 11.22 -10.08 -5.73
N HIS A 160 12.52 -9.91 -5.98
CA HIS A 160 13.12 -10.21 -7.28
C HIS A 160 13.32 -11.72 -7.48
N THR A 161 13.45 -12.48 -6.40
CA THR A 161 13.71 -13.92 -6.46
C THR A 161 12.95 -14.69 -5.39
N VAL A 162 12.75 -15.99 -5.64
CA VAL A 162 12.13 -16.92 -4.68
C VAL A 162 12.97 -17.03 -3.41
N ARG A 163 14.31 -17.03 -3.54
CA ARG A 163 15.24 -17.08 -2.40
C ARG A 163 14.97 -15.92 -1.44
N GLU A 164 15.02 -14.69 -1.96
CA GLU A 164 14.86 -13.47 -1.16
C GLU A 164 13.51 -13.46 -0.43
N ALA A 165 12.41 -13.82 -1.12
CA ALA A 165 11.08 -13.89 -0.51
C ALA A 165 10.99 -14.93 0.61
N VAL A 166 11.52 -16.14 0.39
CA VAL A 166 11.48 -17.22 1.39
C VAL A 166 12.36 -16.88 2.59
N GLU A 167 13.59 -16.41 2.37
CA GLU A 167 14.49 -16.03 3.45
C GLU A 167 13.93 -14.88 4.28
N TYR A 168 13.34 -13.87 3.63
CA TYR A 168 12.62 -12.79 4.30
C TYR A 168 11.54 -13.35 5.25
N CYS A 169 10.66 -14.23 4.76
CA CYS A 169 9.60 -14.80 5.59
C CYS A 169 10.15 -15.63 6.74
N LEU A 170 11.19 -16.44 6.51
CA LEU A 170 11.82 -17.27 7.55
C LEU A 170 12.44 -16.38 8.64
N ASP A 171 13.20 -15.37 8.25
CA ASP A 171 13.88 -14.43 9.14
C ASP A 171 12.87 -13.61 9.96
N VAL A 172 11.86 -13.03 9.32
CA VAL A 172 10.81 -12.27 10.01
C VAL A 172 10.07 -13.15 11.03
N GLN A 173 9.79 -14.42 10.73
CA GLN A 173 9.16 -15.33 11.70
C GLN A 173 10.02 -15.62 12.94
N MET A 174 11.34 -15.59 12.80
CA MET A 174 12.29 -15.73 13.90
C MET A 174 12.39 -14.41 14.69
N GLN A 175 12.55 -13.26 14.01
CA GLN A 175 12.59 -11.95 14.65
C GLN A 175 11.31 -11.63 15.43
N LEU A 176 10.13 -11.95 14.89
CA LEU A 176 8.85 -11.79 15.59
C LEU A 176 8.77 -12.63 16.88
N LEU A 177 9.44 -13.79 16.92
CA LEU A 177 9.46 -14.63 18.12
C LEU A 177 10.27 -13.98 19.26
N GLU A 178 11.35 -13.30 18.90
CA GLU A 178 12.29 -12.66 19.83
C GLU A 178 11.96 -11.20 20.15
N ALA A 179 11.02 -10.62 19.40
CA ALA A 179 10.65 -9.23 19.52
C ALA A 179 10.24 -8.82 20.95
N PRO A 180 10.55 -7.57 21.36
CA PRO A 180 10.29 -7.06 22.70
C PRO A 180 8.82 -6.65 22.88
N TRP A 181 7.91 -7.61 22.72
CA TRP A 181 6.48 -7.40 22.83
C TRP A 181 6.08 -6.83 24.21
N PRO A 182 5.09 -5.91 24.27
CA PRO A 182 4.52 -5.45 25.54
C PRO A 182 4.09 -6.64 26.40
N LYS A 183 4.38 -6.62 27.71
CA LYS A 183 4.12 -7.77 28.58
C LYS A 183 2.64 -8.11 28.64
N GLU A 184 1.82 -7.06 28.60
CA GLU A 184 0.36 -7.05 28.62
C GLU A 184 -0.21 -7.78 27.40
N LEU A 185 0.47 -7.71 26.24
CA LEU A 185 0.02 -8.33 25.00
C LEU A 185 -0.17 -9.84 25.14
N HIS A 186 0.71 -10.52 25.89
CA HIS A 186 0.70 -11.98 26.02
C HIS A 186 -0.56 -12.55 26.69
N GLY A 187 -1.31 -11.73 27.41
CA GLY A 187 -2.53 -12.13 28.12
C GLY A 187 -3.83 -11.77 27.39
N LEU A 188 -3.78 -10.95 26.33
CA LEU A 188 -5.00 -10.39 25.73
C LEU A 188 -5.85 -11.44 25.01
N LEU A 189 -5.23 -12.29 24.18
CA LEU A 189 -5.93 -13.35 23.46
C LEU A 189 -5.09 -14.63 23.40
N PRO A 190 -5.72 -15.81 23.15
CA PRO A 190 -4.99 -17.04 22.90
C PRO A 190 -3.97 -16.95 21.75
N ALA A 191 -4.22 -16.10 20.77
CA ALA A 191 -3.31 -15.83 19.65
C ALA A 191 -2.03 -15.09 20.06
N THR A 192 -2.02 -14.30 21.14
CA THR A 192 -0.83 -13.54 21.55
C THR A 192 -0.02 -14.20 22.67
N ARG A 193 -0.55 -15.30 23.21
CA ARG A 193 0.06 -16.02 24.33
C ARG A 193 1.44 -16.57 23.96
N LYS A 194 2.37 -16.48 24.93
CA LYS A 194 3.64 -17.20 24.93
C LYS A 194 3.40 -18.71 25.02
N VAL A 195 3.86 -19.45 24.02
CA VAL A 195 3.73 -20.91 23.98
C VAL A 195 5.11 -21.54 23.87
N ARG A 196 5.36 -22.54 24.71
CA ARG A 196 6.58 -23.36 24.69
C ARG A 196 6.27 -24.82 24.35
N SER A 197 7.24 -25.49 23.75
CA SER A 197 7.24 -26.94 23.54
C SER A 197 8.53 -27.52 24.14
N GLY A 198 8.40 -28.02 25.38
CA GLY A 198 9.55 -28.28 26.25
C GLY A 198 10.27 -26.96 26.56
N HIS A 199 11.58 -26.94 26.36
CA HIS A 199 12.41 -25.74 26.56
C HIS A 199 12.36 -24.71 25.43
N HIS A 200 11.75 -25.04 24.29
CA HIS A 200 11.79 -24.19 23.10
C HIS A 200 10.56 -23.27 23.07
N LEU A 201 10.80 -21.97 22.93
CA LEU A 201 9.73 -20.99 22.67
C LEU A 201 9.27 -21.17 21.23
N VAL A 202 7.97 -21.34 21.03
CA VAL A 202 7.40 -21.58 19.69
C VAL A 202 6.47 -20.46 19.25
N PHE A 203 5.82 -19.74 20.17
CA PHE A 203 5.04 -18.54 19.85
C PHE A 203 5.23 -17.47 20.93
N CYS A 204 5.29 -16.20 20.52
CA CYS A 204 5.41 -15.03 21.38
C CYS A 204 4.82 -13.82 20.65
N GLY A 205 3.92 -13.08 21.30
CA GLY A 205 3.36 -11.84 20.75
C GLY A 205 2.45 -12.04 19.53
N LEU A 206 2.45 -11.07 18.61
CA LEU A 206 1.60 -11.11 17.42
C LEU A 206 2.02 -12.26 16.50
N ARG A 207 1.04 -13.00 15.98
CA ARG A 207 1.29 -14.13 15.08
C ARG A 207 0.93 -13.74 13.66
N VAL A 208 1.93 -13.66 12.80
CA VAL A 208 1.77 -13.24 11.40
C VAL A 208 1.65 -14.47 10.51
N ARG A 209 0.59 -14.56 9.72
CA ARG A 209 0.46 -15.55 8.64
C ARG A 209 1.08 -14.98 7.36
N MET A 210 1.73 -15.82 6.56
CA MET A 210 2.42 -15.40 5.34
C MET A 210 2.10 -16.33 4.18
N GLY A 211 1.91 -15.78 2.99
CA GLY A 211 1.69 -16.50 1.74
C GLY A 211 2.70 -16.07 0.68
N ILE A 212 3.26 -17.03 -0.06
CA ILE A 212 4.25 -16.77 -1.12
C ILE A 212 3.84 -17.43 -2.44
N HIS A 213 3.93 -16.67 -3.53
CA HIS A 213 3.70 -17.17 -4.88
C HIS A 213 4.48 -16.36 -5.92
N ASP A 214 5.10 -17.04 -6.90
CA ASP A 214 5.81 -16.42 -8.02
C ASP A 214 4.86 -16.05 -9.15
N ALA A 215 5.07 -14.89 -9.77
CA ALA A 215 4.38 -14.56 -11.01
C ALA A 215 4.79 -15.51 -12.14
N VAL A 216 3.80 -16.07 -12.82
CA VAL A 216 4.01 -16.98 -13.95
C VAL A 216 2.95 -16.75 -15.03
N ASP A 217 3.36 -16.86 -16.30
CA ASP A 217 2.48 -16.62 -17.46
C ASP A 217 1.21 -17.50 -17.47
N SER A 218 1.26 -18.68 -16.84
CA SER A 218 0.11 -19.59 -16.75
C SER A 218 -1.04 -19.04 -15.92
N ASP A 219 -0.77 -18.11 -15.01
CA ASP A 219 -1.82 -17.47 -14.20
C ASP A 219 -2.51 -16.34 -14.99
N GLY A 220 -1.91 -15.90 -16.09
CA GLY A 220 -2.37 -14.80 -16.91
C GLY A 220 -1.45 -13.58 -16.87
N PRO A 221 -1.80 -12.50 -17.59
CA PRO A 221 -0.97 -11.32 -17.67
C PRO A 221 -0.89 -10.61 -16.33
N LEU A 222 0.32 -10.18 -15.99
CA LEU A 222 0.59 -9.28 -14.88
C LEU A 222 0.71 -7.85 -15.41
N ILE A 223 -0.14 -6.95 -14.94
CA ILE A 223 -0.12 -5.53 -15.29
C ILE A 223 0.70 -4.80 -14.23
N LEU A 224 1.72 -4.07 -14.68
CA LEU A 224 2.53 -3.18 -13.86
C LEU A 224 2.12 -1.75 -14.16
N ASP A 225 1.83 -0.99 -13.11
CA ASP A 225 1.45 0.42 -13.24
C ASP A 225 2.06 1.24 -12.10
N VAL A 226 2.31 2.53 -12.34
CA VAL A 226 2.80 3.43 -11.31
C VAL A 226 1.62 4.23 -10.78
N HIS A 227 1.31 4.03 -9.50
CA HIS A 227 0.17 4.71 -8.88
C HIS A 227 0.39 6.23 -8.87
N ALA A 228 -0.48 6.95 -9.59
CA ALA A 228 -0.32 8.37 -9.90
C ALA A 228 -0.10 9.30 -8.70
N VAL A 229 -0.62 8.93 -7.52
CA VAL A 229 -0.50 9.76 -6.30
C VAL A 229 0.71 9.38 -5.45
N THR A 230 1.02 8.09 -5.34
CA THR A 230 2.06 7.61 -4.40
C THR A 230 3.40 7.39 -5.09
N GLY A 231 3.43 7.33 -6.43
CA GLY A 231 4.61 6.98 -7.22
C GLY A 231 5.07 5.54 -7.02
N LYS A 232 4.29 4.70 -6.33
CA LYS A 232 4.62 3.30 -6.09
C LYS A 232 4.22 2.42 -7.28
N MET A 233 5.03 1.41 -7.57
CA MET A 233 4.68 0.36 -8.51
C MET A 233 3.56 -0.50 -7.92
N THR A 234 2.51 -0.67 -8.67
CA THR A 234 1.38 -1.56 -8.40
C THR A 234 1.40 -2.72 -9.38
N TYR A 235 1.01 -3.88 -8.87
CA TYR A 235 0.93 -5.13 -9.63
C TYR A 235 -0.52 -5.58 -9.62
N THR A 236 -1.08 -5.91 -10.78
CA THR A 236 -2.45 -6.40 -10.89
C THR A 236 -2.46 -7.63 -11.78
N GLY A 237 -2.94 -8.75 -11.23
CA GLY A 237 -2.99 -10.03 -11.95
C GLY A 237 -3.34 -11.17 -11.01
N ALA A 238 -3.59 -12.35 -11.58
CA ALA A 238 -3.97 -13.52 -10.81
C ALA A 238 -2.89 -13.95 -9.81
N SER A 239 -1.60 -13.82 -10.14
CA SER A 239 -0.52 -14.18 -9.22
C SER A 239 -0.52 -13.36 -7.92
N GLU A 240 -0.86 -12.06 -7.97
CA GLU A 240 -1.00 -11.24 -6.76
C GLU A 240 -2.18 -11.71 -5.90
N VAL A 241 -3.32 -12.02 -6.52
CA VAL A 241 -4.50 -12.59 -5.86
C VAL A 241 -4.19 -13.95 -5.21
N ILE A 242 -3.48 -14.84 -5.91
CA ILE A 242 -3.08 -16.15 -5.39
C ILE A 242 -2.22 -15.98 -4.14
N ALA A 243 -1.23 -15.09 -4.14
CA ALA A 243 -0.37 -14.85 -2.98
C ALA A 243 -1.17 -14.40 -1.76
N ASN A 244 -2.12 -13.46 -1.94
CA ASN A 244 -3.00 -12.98 -0.88
C ASN A 244 -3.84 -14.13 -0.29
N GLU A 245 -4.52 -14.88 -1.15
CA GLU A 245 -5.40 -15.98 -0.75
C GLU A 245 -4.64 -17.09 -0.02
N ILE A 246 -3.46 -17.46 -0.53
CA ILE A 246 -2.58 -18.44 0.14
C ILE A 246 -2.16 -17.96 1.53
N GLY A 247 -1.83 -16.68 1.69
CA GLY A 247 -1.48 -16.14 3.00
C GLY A 247 -2.67 -16.14 3.97
N ASP A 248 -3.88 -15.89 3.48
CA ASP A 248 -5.11 -15.93 4.28
C ASP A 248 -5.55 -17.34 4.72
N LEU A 249 -5.10 -18.38 4.03
CA LEU A 249 -5.29 -19.77 4.46
C LEU A 249 -4.46 -20.13 5.70
N GLY A 250 -3.35 -19.42 5.92
CA GLY A 250 -2.40 -19.72 6.98
C GLY A 250 -2.93 -19.44 8.38
N ASP A 251 -2.46 -20.25 9.34
CA ASP A 251 -2.53 -19.91 10.75
C ASP A 251 -1.46 -18.87 11.12
N GLY A 252 -1.65 -18.14 12.22
CA GLY A 252 -0.65 -17.18 12.67
C GLY A 252 0.68 -17.86 12.99
N GLY A 253 1.75 -17.35 12.38
CA GLY A 253 3.11 -17.88 12.48
C GLY A 253 3.44 -18.96 11.44
N GLN A 254 2.54 -19.22 10.49
CA GLN A 254 2.70 -20.15 9.38
C GLN A 254 3.10 -19.41 8.10
N ILE A 255 4.02 -20.01 7.34
CA ILE A 255 4.35 -19.60 5.97
C ILE A 255 3.78 -20.67 5.04
N LEU A 256 2.93 -20.25 4.11
CA LEU A 256 2.38 -21.09 3.05
C LEU A 256 2.93 -20.64 1.71
N VAL A 257 3.22 -21.62 0.85
CA VAL A 257 3.76 -21.39 -0.48
C VAL A 257 3.05 -22.26 -1.50
N THR A 258 3.01 -21.81 -2.74
CA THR A 258 2.48 -22.61 -3.86
C THR A 258 3.48 -23.66 -4.33
N ARG A 259 3.00 -24.66 -5.10
CA ARG A 259 3.82 -25.78 -5.61
C ARG A 259 5.14 -25.35 -6.24
N ARG A 260 5.12 -24.35 -7.12
CA ARG A 260 6.31 -23.92 -7.86
C ARG A 260 7.43 -23.43 -6.92
N ILE A 261 7.05 -22.69 -5.88
CA ILE A 261 7.97 -22.27 -4.83
C ILE A 261 8.50 -23.47 -4.04
N ALA A 262 7.64 -24.44 -3.71
CA ALA A 262 8.06 -25.66 -3.03
C ALA A 262 9.03 -26.50 -3.88
N ASP A 263 8.74 -26.68 -5.17
CA ASP A 263 9.59 -27.37 -6.13
C ASP A 263 10.95 -26.67 -6.25
N TRP A 264 10.97 -25.34 -6.30
CA TRP A 264 12.19 -24.54 -6.24
C TRP A 264 12.99 -24.81 -4.97
N LEU A 265 12.33 -24.85 -3.80
CA LEU A 265 13.00 -25.15 -2.52
C LEU A 265 13.56 -26.57 -2.45
N PHE A 266 12.87 -27.57 -3.04
CA PHE A 266 13.40 -28.92 -3.13
C PHE A 266 14.62 -29.01 -4.04
N MET A 267 14.64 -28.24 -5.13
CA MET A 267 15.73 -28.26 -6.12
C MET A 267 16.95 -27.42 -5.69
N TYR A 268 16.73 -26.33 -4.95
CA TYR A 268 17.75 -25.34 -4.62
C TYR A 268 17.90 -25.10 -3.11
N ALA A 269 17.66 -26.13 -2.29
CA ALA A 269 17.73 -26.05 -0.83
C ALA A 269 19.06 -25.47 -0.31
N ASP A 270 20.18 -25.82 -0.94
CA ASP A 270 21.53 -25.35 -0.56
C ASP A 270 21.73 -23.83 -0.76
N LEU A 271 20.87 -23.19 -1.55
CA LEU A 271 20.92 -21.75 -1.79
C LEU A 271 20.14 -20.93 -0.75
N VAL A 272 19.40 -21.59 0.16
CA VAL A 272 18.66 -20.94 1.24
C VAL A 272 19.50 -21.01 2.51
N VAL A 273 19.90 -19.85 3.04
CA VAL A 273 20.79 -19.75 4.20
C VAL A 273 20.12 -20.25 5.46
N ILE A 274 18.81 -19.99 5.63
CA ILE A 274 18.06 -20.39 6.81
C ILE A 274 17.49 -21.81 6.59
N PRO A 275 17.95 -22.83 7.33
CA PRO A 275 17.47 -24.18 7.15
C PRO A 275 15.97 -24.27 7.42
N CYS A 276 15.22 -24.82 6.47
CA CYS A 276 13.78 -24.96 6.58
C CYS A 276 13.30 -26.35 6.15
N SER A 277 12.12 -26.72 6.61
CA SER A 277 11.37 -27.90 6.17
C SER A 277 10.22 -27.47 5.28
N VAL A 278 9.95 -28.27 4.24
CA VAL A 278 8.87 -28.05 3.27
C VAL A 278 7.95 -29.27 3.29
N ASP A 279 6.67 -29.05 3.57
CA ASP A 279 5.68 -30.11 3.73
C ASP A 279 4.41 -29.83 2.93
N ARG A 280 3.90 -30.80 2.18
CA ARG A 280 2.62 -30.65 1.46
C ARG A 280 1.47 -30.54 2.47
N VAL A 281 0.65 -29.49 2.34
CA VAL A 281 -0.54 -29.27 3.18
C VAL A 281 -1.78 -29.79 2.48
N GLY A 282 -1.93 -29.54 1.17
CA GLY A 282 -3.08 -29.99 0.38
C GLY A 282 -3.32 -29.14 -0.87
N GLU A 283 -4.54 -29.19 -1.40
CA GLU A 283 -4.98 -28.38 -2.53
C GLU A 283 -6.01 -27.34 -2.08
N TYR A 284 -6.04 -26.21 -2.76
CA TYR A 284 -6.99 -25.14 -2.53
C TYR A 284 -7.46 -24.54 -3.86
N THR A 285 -8.74 -24.22 -3.97
CA THR A 285 -9.28 -23.53 -5.15
C THR A 285 -9.48 -22.06 -4.80
N VAL A 286 -8.76 -21.19 -5.51
CA VAL A 286 -8.81 -19.75 -5.36
C VAL A 286 -10.14 -19.23 -5.93
N PRO A 287 -11.09 -18.75 -5.12
CA PRO A 287 -12.45 -18.48 -5.59
C PRO A 287 -12.54 -17.41 -6.67
N MET A 288 -11.74 -16.35 -6.57
CA MET A 288 -11.79 -15.21 -7.48
C MET A 288 -11.40 -15.55 -8.92
N ILE A 289 -10.54 -16.55 -9.10
CA ILE A 289 -9.99 -16.94 -10.41
C ILE A 289 -10.33 -18.38 -10.80
N ASN A 290 -11.04 -19.11 -9.93
CA ASN A 290 -11.41 -20.52 -10.09
C ASN A 290 -10.23 -21.43 -10.48
N ALA A 291 -9.05 -21.15 -9.91
CA ALA A 291 -7.83 -21.91 -10.15
C ALA A 291 -7.48 -22.76 -8.93
N THR A 292 -7.16 -24.03 -9.14
CA THR A 292 -6.71 -24.92 -8.07
C THR A 292 -5.19 -24.88 -7.95
N VAL A 293 -4.71 -24.59 -6.75
CA VAL A 293 -3.29 -24.51 -6.40
C VAL A 293 -2.96 -25.53 -5.31
N GLU A 294 -1.81 -26.20 -5.46
CA GLU A 294 -1.28 -27.01 -4.36
C GLU A 294 -0.50 -26.12 -3.38
N VAL A 295 -0.75 -26.35 -2.09
CA VAL A 295 -0.25 -25.55 -0.99
C VAL A 295 0.72 -26.37 -0.15
N TYR A 296 1.88 -25.80 0.08
CA TYR A 296 2.95 -26.34 0.89
C TYR A 296 3.22 -25.40 2.07
N GLN A 297 3.69 -25.97 3.16
CA GLN A 297 4.09 -25.25 4.36
C GLN A 297 5.61 -25.20 4.41
N VAL A 298 6.15 -24.02 4.68
CA VAL A 298 7.58 -23.82 4.92
C VAL A 298 7.76 -23.41 6.38
N ILE A 299 8.66 -24.10 7.11
CA ILE A 299 8.94 -23.82 8.53
C ILE A 299 10.45 -23.80 8.76
N PRO A 300 11.02 -22.76 9.42
CA PRO A 300 12.40 -22.79 9.88
C PRO A 300 12.65 -23.98 10.82
N LEU A 301 13.76 -24.70 10.68
CA LEU A 301 14.01 -25.91 11.49
C LEU A 301 14.01 -25.63 12.99
N GLU A 302 14.48 -24.46 13.43
CA GLU A 302 14.42 -24.01 14.83
C GLU A 302 12.99 -23.95 15.38
N LEU A 303 12.02 -23.70 14.49
CA LEU A 303 10.60 -23.58 14.78
C LEU A 303 9.79 -24.80 14.34
N ALA A 304 10.44 -25.91 13.99
CA ALA A 304 9.78 -27.15 13.54
C ALA A 304 8.69 -27.66 14.51
N LYS A 305 8.83 -27.35 15.81
CA LYS A 305 7.82 -27.69 16.83
C LYS A 305 6.48 -26.96 16.66
N ARG A 306 6.41 -25.87 15.87
CA ARG A 306 5.16 -25.20 15.48
C ARG A 306 4.27 -26.08 14.61
N LYS A 307 4.83 -27.00 13.83
CA LYS A 307 4.10 -27.85 12.87
C LYS A 307 2.88 -28.54 13.50
N LYS A 308 3.02 -29.06 14.72
CA LYS A 308 1.94 -29.77 15.45
C LYS A 308 0.87 -28.84 16.04
N LYS A 309 1.06 -27.53 15.98
CA LYS A 309 0.17 -26.52 16.57
C LYS A 309 -0.71 -25.82 15.54
N PHE A 310 -0.35 -25.90 14.25
CA PHE A 310 -1.20 -25.41 13.19
C PHE A 310 -2.39 -26.34 13.01
N THR A 311 -3.57 -25.74 12.98
CA THR A 311 -4.75 -26.41 12.51
C THR A 311 -4.58 -26.65 11.02
N THR A 312 -4.77 -27.88 10.54
CA THR A 312 -4.68 -28.19 9.11
C THR A 312 -5.91 -27.60 8.41
N THR A 313 -5.95 -26.28 8.26
CA THR A 313 -7.14 -25.48 7.96
C THR A 313 -7.71 -25.72 6.56
N LEU A 314 -6.91 -26.30 5.65
CA LEU A 314 -7.40 -26.71 4.32
C LEU A 314 -8.61 -27.64 4.39
N LYS A 315 -8.69 -28.54 5.39
CA LYS A 315 -9.84 -29.47 5.51
C LYS A 315 -11.14 -28.84 6.00
N LYS A 316 -11.10 -27.68 6.68
CA LYS A 316 -12.28 -27.07 7.30
C LYS A 316 -12.98 -26.03 6.43
N ARG A 317 -12.30 -25.46 5.43
CA ARG A 317 -12.80 -24.31 4.64
C ARG A 317 -13.45 -24.69 3.29
N VAL A 318 -13.37 -25.95 2.87
CA VAL A 318 -14.03 -26.45 1.63
C VAL A 318 -15.58 -26.42 1.73
N SER A 319 -16.16 -26.23 2.92
CA SER A 319 -17.61 -26.37 3.17
C SER A 319 -18.41 -25.06 3.29
N SER A 320 -17.88 -23.88 2.97
CA SER A 320 -18.68 -22.63 2.99
C SER A 320 -18.52 -21.83 1.69
N HIS A 321 -19.57 -21.79 0.87
CA HIS A 321 -19.64 -21.02 -0.38
C HIS A 321 -19.59 -19.49 -0.12
N PRO A 322 -18.93 -18.69 -0.98
CA PRO A 322 -18.76 -17.26 -0.76
C PRO A 322 -19.69 -16.39 -1.63
N TYR A 323 -20.50 -15.57 -0.99
CA TYR A 323 -20.86 -14.26 -1.52
C TYR A 323 -20.74 -13.28 -0.36
N GLY A 324 -19.68 -12.47 -0.37
CA GLY A 324 -19.40 -11.53 0.70
C GLY A 324 -18.00 -10.97 0.55
N SER A 325 -17.95 -9.66 0.33
CA SER A 325 -16.76 -8.79 0.34
C SER A 325 -15.64 -9.26 1.28
N SER A 326 -14.40 -8.96 0.87
CA SER A 326 -13.14 -8.96 1.63
C SER A 326 -13.23 -8.22 2.98
N GLN A 327 -13.99 -8.80 3.91
CA GLN A 327 -13.90 -8.61 5.33
C GLN A 327 -13.31 -9.90 5.86
N SER A 328 -12.20 -9.80 6.59
CA SER A 328 -11.56 -10.92 7.28
C SER A 328 -12.57 -11.62 8.20
N LEU A 329 -13.20 -12.67 7.67
CA LEU A 329 -14.22 -13.50 8.33
C LEU A 329 -13.53 -14.41 9.35
N ASN A 330 -13.14 -13.83 10.48
CA ASN A 330 -12.87 -14.52 11.74
C ASN A 330 -13.62 -13.79 12.86
N ASP A 331 -14.94 -13.68 12.71
CA ASP A 331 -15.79 -12.94 13.64
C ASP A 331 -16.35 -13.85 14.73
N ASN A 332 -15.58 -13.97 15.82
CA ASN A 332 -16.12 -14.30 17.15
C ASN A 332 -16.25 -13.03 18.01
N THR A 333 -16.31 -11.85 17.39
CA THR A 333 -16.37 -10.57 18.09
C THR A 333 -17.84 -10.14 18.22
N PRO A 334 -18.32 -9.73 19.41
CA PRO A 334 -19.67 -9.21 19.55
C PRO A 334 -19.92 -8.03 18.59
N PRO A 335 -21.11 -7.94 17.93
CA PRO A 335 -21.34 -7.03 16.82
C PRO A 335 -21.02 -5.55 17.10
N GLY A 336 -21.16 -5.09 18.35
CA GLY A 336 -20.86 -3.70 18.74
C GLY A 336 -19.39 -3.40 19.08
N LEU A 337 -18.60 -4.41 19.47
CA LEU A 337 -17.15 -4.24 19.69
C LEU A 337 -16.40 -4.18 18.35
N SER A 338 -16.94 -4.84 17.33
CA SER A 338 -16.34 -4.90 15.99
C SER A 338 -16.28 -3.53 15.29
N THR A 339 -17.30 -2.68 15.46
CA THR A 339 -17.42 -1.40 14.77
C THR A 339 -16.49 -0.34 15.36
N GLU A 340 -16.46 -0.21 16.69
CA GLU A 340 -15.54 0.69 17.39
C GLU A 340 -14.07 0.26 17.19
N ALA A 341 -13.79 -1.05 17.30
CA ALA A 341 -12.46 -1.59 17.02
C ALA A 341 -12.01 -1.29 15.59
N ALA A 342 -12.90 -1.49 14.61
CA ALA A 342 -12.61 -1.20 13.21
C ALA A 342 -12.39 0.29 12.97
N GLU A 343 -13.12 1.18 13.66
CA GLU A 343 -12.92 2.62 13.58
C GLU A 343 -11.59 3.06 14.18
N ARG A 344 -11.24 2.59 15.38
CA ARG A 344 -9.93 2.84 16.02
C ARG A 344 -8.78 2.41 15.11
N ARG A 345 -8.89 1.21 14.53
CA ARG A 345 -7.93 0.66 13.58
C ARG A 345 -7.78 1.54 12.34
N ARG A 346 -8.89 1.93 11.69
CA ARG A 346 -8.88 2.81 10.52
C ARG A 346 -8.24 4.17 10.83
N ASN A 347 -8.61 4.78 11.97
CA ASN A 347 -8.11 6.09 12.37
C ASN A 347 -6.59 6.06 12.61
N LEU A 348 -6.09 5.05 13.31
CA LEU A 348 -4.66 4.91 13.55
C LEU A 348 -3.88 4.70 12.25
N TYR A 349 -4.32 3.78 11.38
CA TYR A 349 -3.61 3.52 10.12
C TYR A 349 -3.64 4.73 9.19
N ALA A 350 -4.76 5.44 9.10
CA ALA A 350 -4.84 6.69 8.35
C ALA A 350 -3.92 7.78 8.94
N TRP A 351 -3.77 7.86 10.26
CA TRP A 351 -2.83 8.78 10.90
C TRP A 351 -1.37 8.40 10.59
N ARG A 352 -1.01 7.11 10.68
CA ARG A 352 0.35 6.62 10.36
C ARG A 352 0.71 6.85 8.90
N GLU A 353 -0.22 6.58 7.98
CA GLU A 353 -0.01 6.81 6.55
C GLU A 353 0.25 8.29 6.26
N ARG A 354 -0.56 9.18 6.84
CA ARG A 354 -0.35 10.63 6.73
C ARG A 354 1.01 11.06 7.28
N ARG A 355 1.41 10.55 8.44
CA ARG A 355 2.72 10.86 9.02
C ARG A 355 3.87 10.41 8.10
N ARG A 356 3.76 9.22 7.51
CA ARG A 356 4.74 8.69 6.54
C ARG A 356 4.81 9.56 5.29
N GLN A 357 3.67 9.94 4.72
CA GLN A 357 3.63 10.86 3.58
C GLN A 357 4.32 12.18 3.90
N LEU A 358 4.11 12.72 5.10
CA LEU A 358 4.79 13.95 5.54
C LEU A 358 6.30 13.76 5.72
N GLU A 359 6.74 12.66 6.33
CA GLU A 359 8.16 12.31 6.48
C GLU A 359 8.85 12.15 5.11
N GLN A 360 8.17 11.51 4.14
CA GLN A 360 8.70 11.31 2.79
C GLN A 360 8.73 12.62 1.97
N VAL A 361 7.72 13.48 2.11
CA VAL A 361 7.74 14.83 1.52
C VAL A 361 8.86 15.67 2.14
N ALA A 362 9.11 15.55 3.45
CA ALA A 362 10.21 16.26 4.11
C ALA A 362 11.58 15.79 3.61
N LEU A 363 11.79 14.48 3.48
CA LEU A 363 13.01 13.90 2.90
C LEU A 363 13.25 14.38 1.45
N ASN A 364 12.21 14.38 0.62
CA ASN A 364 12.30 14.85 -0.77
C ASN A 364 12.60 16.37 -0.86
N ARG A 365 12.10 17.18 0.07
CA ARG A 365 12.43 18.62 0.14
C ARG A 365 13.89 18.86 0.54
N HIS A 366 14.42 18.06 1.46
CA HIS A 366 15.83 18.12 1.85
C HIS A 366 16.75 17.66 0.71
N ALA A 367 16.35 16.65 -0.07
CA ALA A 367 16.99 16.26 -1.34
C ALA A 367 17.19 17.44 -2.27
N SER A 368 16.07 18.09 -2.58
CA SER A 368 16.01 19.13 -3.61
C SER A 368 16.82 20.35 -3.17
N SER A 369 16.81 20.68 -1.87
CA SER A 369 17.63 21.74 -1.30
C SER A 369 19.13 21.44 -1.38
N HIS A 370 19.54 20.19 -1.15
CA HIS A 370 20.94 19.76 -1.26
C HIS A 370 21.42 19.75 -2.72
N THR A 371 20.60 19.27 -3.66
CA THR A 371 20.89 19.31 -5.09
C THR A 371 21.02 20.75 -5.60
N MET A 372 20.18 21.68 -5.12
CA MET A 372 20.25 23.09 -5.49
C MET A 372 21.53 23.77 -4.98
N LEU A 373 21.97 23.46 -3.75
CA LEU A 373 23.22 23.97 -3.20
C LEU A 373 24.47 23.40 -3.90
N VAL A 374 24.43 22.14 -4.32
CA VAL A 374 25.51 21.51 -5.11
C VAL A 374 25.58 22.10 -6.51
N ALA A 375 24.43 22.35 -7.16
CA ALA A 375 24.37 23.03 -8.46
C ALA A 375 24.91 24.47 -8.39
N GLU A 376 24.58 25.23 -7.34
CA GLU A 376 25.14 26.59 -7.13
C GLU A 376 26.64 26.58 -6.83
N ALA A 377 27.17 25.54 -6.16
CA ALA A 377 28.59 25.41 -5.88
C ALA A 377 29.41 25.06 -7.14
N VAL A 378 28.86 24.22 -8.02
CA VAL A 378 29.47 23.88 -9.32
C VAL A 378 29.48 25.10 -10.26
N ASP A 379 28.42 25.90 -10.25
CA ASP A 379 28.35 27.12 -11.08
C ASP A 379 29.35 28.20 -10.62
N ARG A 380 29.56 28.34 -9.30
CA ARG A 380 30.60 29.24 -8.74
C ARG A 380 32.03 28.73 -8.91
N GLY A 381 32.25 27.42 -9.02
CA GLY A 381 33.56 26.84 -9.31
C GLY A 381 34.00 27.02 -10.77
N SER A 382 33.04 27.04 -11.69
CA SER A 382 33.29 27.23 -13.13
C SER A 382 33.66 28.66 -13.52
N THR A 383 33.27 29.65 -12.70
CA THR A 383 33.54 31.08 -12.95
C THR A 383 34.90 31.55 -12.45
N LEU A 384 35.59 30.78 -11.58
CA LEU A 384 36.89 31.15 -11.01
C LEU A 384 38.11 30.62 -11.77
N THR A 385 37.95 29.72 -12.74
CA THR A 385 39.07 29.12 -13.49
C THR A 385 39.31 29.72 -14.87
N ARG A 386 38.53 30.72 -15.29
CA ARG A 386 38.60 31.29 -16.65
C ARG A 386 39.28 32.66 -16.76
N ASN A 387 40.19 33.02 -15.85
CA ASN A 387 40.98 34.25 -15.94
C ASN A 387 42.42 34.09 -15.41
N SER A 388 43.17 33.10 -15.92
CA SER A 388 44.62 32.99 -15.69
C SER A 388 45.30 32.28 -16.85
N SER A 389 45.32 32.91 -18.03
CA SER A 389 46.21 32.59 -19.15
C SER A 389 46.13 33.71 -20.20
N MET A 390 46.90 34.77 -20.00
CA MET A 390 47.58 35.53 -21.07
C MET A 390 48.69 36.37 -20.47
#